data_AF-A0A2V9VAB5-F1
#
_entry.id   AF-A0A2V9VAB5-F1
#
_cell.length_a   1.000
_cell.length_b   1.000
_cell.length_c   1.000
_cell.angle_alpha   90.00
_cell.angle_beta   90.00
_cell.angle_gamma   90.00
#
_symmetry.space_group_name_H-M   'P 1'
#
loop_
_entity.id
_entity.type
_entity.pdbx_description
1 polymer ?
#
loop_
_entity_poly.entity_id
_entity_poly.type
_entity_poly.pdbx_seq_one_letter_code
_entity_poly.pdbx_strand_id
1 'polypeptide(L)'
;MNHRKVLVVLVTVLGCALLFAQQKRTVSSFHLSRPDKANLRNAVHMVNQGRQVFRFDTFEDQTFWGDALKLHQAIEGKKFGGVGPGLSPKAALSLGLKVDVDALPASLVEQLKQGQVNLDDPAVTLALLKLDSVLGVTGFFKPDGSLQSVGIQCALCHSTVDNSLTQGIGHRLDGWANRDLNVGDIVSLAPDLQPFADLLGVDQAAVRKVLQSWGPGHFDAELILDGKAFRPDGKTSAVLIPPAFGLAGVNLHTWTGWGSVTYWNAFVANLEMHGKGNFFDSRLDNAAQFPIAAK
;
A
#
# COMPACT_ATOMS: atom_id res chain seq x y z
N MET A 1 -21.24 37.88 64.87
CA MET A 1 -20.04 38.00 63.99
C MET A 1 -20.06 37.08 62.75
N ASN A 2 -21.23 36.55 62.32
CA ASN A 2 -21.33 35.55 61.25
C ASN A 2 -21.96 36.03 59.92
N HIS A 3 -22.73 37.12 59.89
CA HIS A 3 -23.42 37.53 58.65
C HIS A 3 -22.50 38.20 57.61
N ARG A 4 -21.44 38.87 58.07
CA ARG A 4 -20.52 39.60 57.19
C ARG A 4 -19.61 38.68 56.36
N LYS A 5 -19.28 37.49 56.89
CA LYS A 5 -18.48 36.47 56.18
C LYS A 5 -19.30 35.72 55.13
N VAL A 6 -20.57 35.43 55.42
CA VAL A 6 -21.48 34.75 54.48
C VAL A 6 -21.80 35.63 53.27
N LEU A 7 -21.99 36.94 53.47
CA LEU A 7 -22.24 37.88 52.37
C LEU A 7 -21.05 38.00 51.42
N VAL A 8 -19.81 38.04 51.95
CA VAL A 8 -18.60 38.14 51.13
C VAL A 8 -18.38 36.88 50.29
N VAL A 9 -18.65 35.69 50.83
CA VAL A 9 -18.55 34.42 50.10
C VAL A 9 -19.62 34.31 49.01
N LEU A 10 -20.88 34.71 49.28
CA LEU A 10 -21.94 34.70 48.27
C LEU A 10 -21.68 35.67 47.12
N VAL A 11 -21.15 36.87 47.41
CA VAL A 11 -20.81 37.87 46.38
C VAL A 11 -19.61 37.41 45.53
N THR A 12 -18.62 36.73 46.12
CA THR A 12 -17.48 36.20 45.36
C THR A 12 -17.85 34.98 44.51
N VAL A 13 -18.73 34.11 44.98
CA VAL A 13 -19.23 32.96 44.21
C VAL A 13 -20.13 33.42 43.06
N LEU A 14 -21.04 34.39 43.28
CA LEU A 14 -21.82 34.99 42.19
C LEU A 14 -20.94 35.75 41.18
N GLY A 15 -19.93 36.49 41.66
CA GLY A 15 -18.97 37.19 40.81
C GLY A 15 -18.15 36.23 39.94
N CYS A 16 -17.68 35.12 40.49
CA CYS A 16 -17.00 34.08 39.71
C CYS A 16 -17.95 33.40 38.71
N ALA A 17 -19.18 33.08 39.11
CA ALA A 17 -20.17 32.47 38.21
C ALA A 17 -20.54 33.39 37.04
N LEU A 18 -20.62 34.71 37.27
CA LEU A 18 -20.84 35.71 36.22
C LEU A 18 -19.63 35.89 35.29
N LEU A 19 -18.40 35.79 35.82
CA LEU A 19 -17.17 35.79 35.02
C LEU A 19 -17.04 34.52 34.15
N PHE A 20 -17.46 33.35 34.66
CA PHE A 20 -17.51 32.12 33.86
C PHE A 20 -18.66 32.09 32.86
N ALA A 21 -19.80 32.74 33.15
CA ALA A 21 -20.94 32.82 32.22
C ALA A 21 -20.70 33.79 31.05
N GLN A 22 -19.86 34.83 31.22
CA GLN A 22 -19.48 35.75 30.15
C GLN A 22 -18.34 35.24 29.26
N GLN A 23 -17.73 34.10 29.60
CA GLN A 23 -16.76 33.42 28.75
C GLN A 23 -17.39 32.31 27.90
N LYS A 24 -18.69 32.40 27.60
CA LYS A 24 -19.20 31.89 26.32
C LYS A 24 -18.58 32.75 25.22
N ARG A 25 -17.31 32.48 24.88
CA ARG A 25 -16.78 32.81 23.56
C ARG A 25 -17.78 32.22 22.59
N THR A 26 -18.63 33.06 22.04
CA THR A 26 -19.22 32.82 20.73
C THR A 26 -18.04 32.42 19.87
N VAL A 27 -17.96 31.13 19.55
CA VAL A 27 -17.10 30.68 18.46
C VAL A 27 -17.68 31.42 17.28
N SER A 28 -17.11 32.59 16.98
CA SER A 28 -17.37 33.29 15.74
C SER A 28 -17.18 32.22 14.69
N SER A 29 -18.25 31.87 13.98
CA SER A 29 -18.10 31.05 12.79
C SER A 29 -17.13 31.83 11.92
N PHE A 30 -15.88 31.35 11.84
CA PHE A 30 -14.86 32.00 11.04
C PHE A 30 -15.38 31.95 9.61
N HIS A 31 -15.97 33.05 9.15
CA HIS A 31 -16.45 33.14 7.79
C HIS A 31 -15.22 33.24 6.92
N LEU A 32 -14.77 32.10 6.41
CA LEU A 32 -13.62 32.01 5.53
C LEU A 32 -13.78 33.03 4.39
N SER A 33 -12.71 33.77 4.11
CA SER A 33 -12.69 34.67 2.95
C SER A 33 -12.90 33.85 1.67
N ARG A 34 -13.26 34.52 0.56
CA ARG A 34 -13.37 33.81 -0.74
C ARG A 34 -12.08 33.07 -1.12
N PRO A 35 -10.87 33.67 -0.98
CA PRO A 35 -9.60 32.96 -1.16
C PRO A 35 -9.44 31.76 -0.22
N ASP A 36 -9.73 31.89 1.07
CA ASP A 36 -9.57 30.77 2.01
C ASP A 36 -10.49 29.58 1.68
N LYS A 37 -11.72 29.87 1.24
CA LYS A 37 -12.65 28.84 0.75
C LYS A 37 -12.10 28.15 -0.50
N ALA A 38 -11.44 28.88 -1.39
CA ALA A 38 -10.82 28.29 -2.58
C ALA A 38 -9.63 27.40 -2.21
N ASN A 39 -8.75 27.86 -1.32
CA ASN A 39 -7.62 27.09 -0.83
C ASN A 39 -8.06 25.80 -0.14
N LEU A 40 -9.12 25.85 0.68
CA LEU A 40 -9.68 24.66 1.33
C LEU A 40 -10.24 23.66 0.31
N ARG A 41 -10.98 24.13 -0.70
CA ARG A 41 -11.48 23.26 -1.78
C ARG A 41 -10.34 22.59 -2.54
N ASN A 42 -9.29 23.35 -2.87
CA ASN A 42 -8.12 22.82 -3.56
C ASN A 42 -7.41 21.76 -2.71
N ALA A 43 -7.23 22.01 -1.40
CA ALA A 43 -6.62 21.05 -0.48
C ALA A 43 -7.42 19.73 -0.42
N VAL A 44 -8.74 19.79 -0.29
CA VAL A 44 -9.62 18.60 -0.30
C VAL A 44 -9.53 17.87 -1.64
N HIS A 45 -9.51 18.61 -2.75
CA HIS A 45 -9.38 18.02 -4.07
C HIS A 45 -8.05 17.28 -4.24
N MET A 46 -6.93 17.89 -3.84
CA MET A 46 -5.60 17.25 -3.90
C MET A 46 -5.53 15.98 -3.04
N VAL A 47 -6.12 15.99 -1.83
CA VAL A 47 -6.17 14.79 -0.97
C VAL A 47 -6.99 13.67 -1.63
N ASN A 48 -8.15 14.01 -2.19
CA ASN A 48 -8.98 13.03 -2.89
C ASN A 48 -8.28 12.48 -4.13
N GLN A 49 -7.61 13.33 -4.92
CA GLN A 49 -6.84 12.91 -6.08
C GLN A 49 -5.67 12.00 -5.67
N GLY A 50 -4.89 12.39 -4.66
CA GLY A 50 -3.80 11.57 -4.14
C GLY A 50 -4.27 10.21 -3.66
N ARG A 51 -5.45 10.14 -3.01
CA ARG A 51 -6.06 8.87 -2.63
C ARG A 51 -6.45 8.01 -3.84
N GLN A 52 -6.96 8.61 -4.92
CA GLN A 52 -7.25 7.86 -6.15
C GLN A 52 -5.97 7.29 -6.76
N VAL A 53 -4.92 8.11 -6.87
CA VAL A 53 -3.60 7.69 -7.37
C VAL A 53 -3.06 6.53 -6.52
N PHE A 54 -3.03 6.71 -5.20
CA PHE A 54 -2.56 5.69 -4.26
C PHE A 54 -3.28 4.34 -4.39
N ARG A 55 -4.60 4.37 -4.66
CA ARG A 55 -5.45 3.19 -4.69
C ARG A 55 -5.56 2.51 -6.04
N PHE A 56 -5.30 3.20 -7.16
CA PHE A 56 -5.70 2.70 -8.47
C PHE A 56 -4.72 3.01 -9.60
N ASP A 57 -3.76 3.92 -9.40
CA ASP A 57 -2.78 4.21 -10.44
C ASP A 57 -1.67 3.15 -10.42
N THR A 58 -1.46 2.53 -11.58
CA THR A 58 -0.41 1.54 -11.84
C THR A 58 0.83 2.18 -12.42
N PHE A 59 0.77 3.45 -12.82
CA PHE A 59 1.85 4.13 -13.53
C PHE A 59 2.35 3.36 -14.77
N GLU A 60 1.47 2.61 -15.42
CA GLU A 60 1.81 1.72 -16.54
C GLU A 60 2.80 0.58 -16.22
N ASP A 61 2.92 0.21 -14.94
CA ASP A 61 3.82 -0.84 -14.46
C ASP A 61 3.46 -2.26 -14.95
N GLN A 62 2.28 -2.45 -15.53
CA GLN A 62 1.90 -3.72 -16.14
C GLN A 62 2.80 -4.10 -17.32
N THR A 63 3.50 -3.12 -17.91
CA THR A 63 4.55 -3.38 -18.89
C THR A 63 5.75 -4.14 -18.31
N PHE A 64 5.96 -4.06 -17.01
CA PHE A 64 6.95 -4.86 -16.30
C PHE A 64 6.31 -6.10 -15.66
N TRP A 65 5.37 -5.92 -14.73
CA TRP A 65 4.80 -7.04 -13.96
C TRP A 65 4.03 -8.05 -14.81
N GLY A 66 3.25 -7.54 -15.76
CA GLY A 66 2.48 -8.35 -16.67
C GLY A 66 3.27 -8.75 -17.91
N ASP A 67 3.88 -7.80 -18.61
CA ASP A 67 4.47 -8.10 -19.92
C ASP A 67 5.89 -8.67 -19.81
N ALA A 68 6.75 -8.14 -18.95
CA ALA A 68 8.12 -8.67 -18.79
C ALA A 68 8.13 -9.92 -17.90
N LEU A 69 7.53 -9.86 -16.70
CA LEU A 69 7.59 -10.96 -15.74
C LEU A 69 6.53 -12.05 -15.96
N LYS A 70 5.49 -11.77 -16.75
CA LYS A 70 4.37 -12.69 -17.00
C LYS A 70 3.62 -13.12 -15.74
N LEU A 71 3.61 -12.30 -14.68
CA LEU A 71 3.00 -12.65 -13.39
C LEU A 71 1.51 -13.03 -13.52
N HIS A 72 0.80 -12.36 -14.43
CA HIS A 72 -0.60 -12.66 -14.76
C HIS A 72 -0.81 -14.14 -15.15
N GLN A 73 0.15 -14.79 -15.82
CA GLN A 73 0.01 -16.20 -16.22
C GLN A 73 -0.01 -17.13 -15.00
N ALA A 74 0.81 -16.86 -13.98
CA ALA A 74 0.82 -17.66 -12.76
C ALA A 74 -0.45 -17.43 -11.91
N ILE A 75 -0.97 -16.21 -11.91
CA ILE A 75 -2.25 -15.87 -11.27
C ILE A 75 -3.40 -16.60 -11.97
N GLU A 76 -3.45 -16.52 -13.30
CA GLU A 76 -4.50 -17.10 -14.14
C GLU A 76 -4.51 -18.63 -14.11
N GLY A 77 -3.34 -19.27 -14.18
CA GLY A 77 -3.21 -20.72 -14.15
C GLY A 77 -3.58 -21.40 -15.47
N LYS A 78 -3.13 -22.65 -15.62
CA LYS A 78 -3.34 -23.45 -16.86
C LYS A 78 -4.81 -23.62 -17.23
N LYS A 79 -5.72 -23.66 -16.25
CA LYS A 79 -7.17 -23.79 -16.47
C LYS A 79 -7.75 -22.64 -17.32
N PHE A 80 -7.11 -21.47 -17.29
CA PHE A 80 -7.59 -20.25 -17.93
C PHE A 80 -6.63 -19.71 -19.00
N GLY A 81 -5.56 -20.42 -19.33
CA GLY A 81 -4.60 -20.04 -20.38
C GLY A 81 -3.23 -19.57 -19.86
N GLY A 82 -3.07 -19.48 -18.54
CA GLY A 82 -1.81 -19.17 -17.88
C GLY A 82 -0.93 -20.41 -17.63
N VAL A 83 -0.11 -20.34 -16.57
CA VAL A 83 0.84 -21.38 -16.18
C VAL A 83 0.67 -21.80 -14.72
N GLY A 84 1.08 -23.02 -14.39
CA GLY A 84 0.90 -23.56 -13.04
C GLY A 84 -0.58 -23.78 -12.67
N PRO A 85 -0.88 -23.98 -11.37
CA PRO A 85 -2.24 -24.27 -10.90
C PRO A 85 -3.18 -23.05 -10.90
N GLY A 86 -2.65 -21.83 -11.05
CA GLY A 86 -3.38 -20.60 -10.78
C GLY A 86 -3.33 -20.22 -9.29
N LEU A 87 -3.50 -18.94 -8.99
CA LEU A 87 -3.51 -18.43 -7.63
C LEU A 87 -4.94 -18.42 -7.10
N SER A 88 -5.27 -19.25 -6.12
CA SER A 88 -6.59 -19.25 -5.47
C SER A 88 -6.71 -18.11 -4.44
N PRO A 89 -7.94 -17.68 -4.08
CA PRO A 89 -8.12 -16.65 -3.05
C PRO A 89 -7.48 -17.04 -1.71
N LYS A 90 -7.59 -18.30 -1.30
CA LYS A 90 -6.99 -18.80 -0.05
C LYS A 90 -5.46 -18.68 -0.08
N ALA A 91 -4.82 -19.04 -1.19
CA ALA A 91 -3.39 -18.88 -1.37
C ALA A 91 -2.99 -17.40 -1.40
N ALA A 92 -3.73 -16.56 -2.13
CA ALA A 92 -3.51 -15.11 -2.18
C ALA A 92 -3.59 -14.46 -0.78
N LEU A 93 -4.62 -14.80 0.00
CA LEU A 93 -4.79 -14.31 1.38
C LEU A 93 -3.64 -14.79 2.29
N SER A 94 -3.14 -16.01 2.10
CA SER A 94 -1.98 -16.53 2.85
C SER A 94 -0.67 -15.83 2.50
N LEU A 95 -0.57 -15.25 1.31
CA LEU A 95 0.53 -14.37 0.88
C LEU A 95 0.32 -12.91 1.35
N GLY A 96 -0.74 -12.64 2.11
CA GLY A 96 -1.04 -11.32 2.66
C GLY A 96 -1.72 -10.35 1.69
N LEU A 97 -2.14 -10.79 0.50
CA LEU A 97 -3.05 -10.00 -0.34
C LEU A 97 -4.38 -9.81 0.40
N LYS A 98 -5.02 -8.66 0.16
CA LYS A 98 -6.25 -8.26 0.88
C LYS A 98 -7.39 -8.01 -0.10
N VAL A 99 -8.61 -8.21 0.36
CA VAL A 99 -9.82 -7.97 -0.44
C VAL A 99 -10.69 -6.92 0.24
N ASP A 100 -11.03 -5.88 -0.52
CA ASP A 100 -11.92 -4.79 -0.14
C ASP A 100 -13.37 -5.26 -0.18
N VAL A 101 -14.01 -5.38 0.99
CA VAL A 101 -15.40 -5.83 1.07
C VAL A 101 -16.37 -4.82 0.45
N ASP A 102 -15.99 -3.53 0.42
CA ASP A 102 -16.86 -2.46 -0.10
C ASP A 102 -16.93 -2.48 -1.64
N ALA A 103 -16.00 -3.16 -2.30
CA ALA A 103 -16.00 -3.37 -3.76
C ALA A 103 -16.79 -4.63 -4.18
N LEU A 104 -17.21 -5.48 -3.22
CA LEU A 104 -17.91 -6.73 -3.53
C LEU A 104 -19.43 -6.51 -3.66
N PRO A 105 -20.10 -7.19 -4.61
CA PRO A 105 -21.55 -7.25 -4.64
C PRO A 105 -22.10 -7.83 -3.33
N ALA A 106 -23.20 -7.28 -2.82
CA ALA A 106 -23.80 -7.72 -1.55
C ALA A 106 -24.11 -9.23 -1.52
N SER A 107 -24.52 -9.81 -2.66
CA SER A 107 -24.74 -11.26 -2.78
C SER A 107 -23.48 -12.09 -2.58
N LEU A 108 -22.34 -11.63 -3.08
CA LEU A 108 -21.04 -12.29 -2.90
C LEU A 108 -20.58 -12.19 -1.45
N VAL A 109 -20.80 -11.05 -0.78
CA VAL A 109 -20.52 -10.89 0.64
C VAL A 109 -21.33 -11.91 1.47
N GLU A 110 -22.61 -12.07 1.19
CA GLU A 110 -23.43 -13.08 1.89
C GLU A 110 -22.98 -14.52 1.60
N GLN A 111 -22.60 -14.83 0.36
CA GLN A 111 -22.04 -16.15 0.02
C GLN A 111 -20.72 -16.42 0.76
N LEU A 112 -19.86 -15.41 0.90
CA LEU A 112 -18.61 -15.51 1.68
C LEU A 112 -18.90 -15.77 3.16
N LYS A 113 -19.86 -15.05 3.77
CA LYS A 113 -20.31 -15.30 5.16
C LYS A 113 -20.81 -16.73 5.36
N GLN A 114 -21.50 -17.27 4.36
CA GLN A 114 -22.08 -18.61 4.40
C GLN A 114 -21.10 -19.72 3.99
N GLY A 115 -19.85 -19.39 3.64
CA GLY A 115 -18.85 -20.36 3.19
C GLY A 115 -19.18 -21.02 1.85
N GLN A 116 -20.00 -20.38 1.01
CA GLN A 116 -20.49 -20.92 -0.26
C GLN A 116 -19.57 -20.60 -1.44
N VAL A 117 -18.57 -19.74 -1.24
CA VAL A 117 -17.55 -19.43 -2.26
C VAL A 117 -16.38 -20.39 -2.11
N ASN A 118 -16.03 -21.09 -3.18
CA ASN A 118 -14.85 -21.96 -3.19
C ASN A 118 -13.56 -21.13 -3.29
N LEU A 119 -12.95 -20.82 -2.14
CA LEU A 119 -11.71 -20.06 -2.05
C LEU A 119 -10.46 -20.84 -2.52
N ASP A 120 -10.61 -22.10 -2.92
CA ASP A 120 -9.54 -22.89 -3.54
C ASP A 120 -9.60 -22.84 -5.10
N ASP A 121 -10.63 -22.25 -5.72
CA ASP A 121 -10.71 -22.11 -7.20
C ASP A 121 -10.07 -20.79 -7.68
N PRO A 122 -9.02 -20.82 -8.53
CA PRO A 122 -8.44 -19.62 -9.14
C PRO A 122 -9.44 -18.77 -9.93
N ALA A 123 -10.55 -19.35 -10.39
CA ALA A 123 -11.64 -18.59 -11.03
C ALA A 123 -12.15 -17.45 -10.13
N VAL A 124 -12.17 -17.67 -8.81
CA VAL A 124 -12.63 -16.67 -7.84
C VAL A 124 -11.61 -15.54 -7.72
N THR A 125 -10.31 -15.80 -7.78
CA THR A 125 -9.29 -14.73 -7.83
C THR A 125 -9.48 -13.84 -9.06
N LEU A 126 -9.71 -14.45 -10.23
CA LEU A 126 -9.96 -13.71 -11.46
C LEU A 126 -11.25 -12.88 -11.37
N ALA A 127 -12.31 -13.40 -10.74
CA ALA A 127 -13.53 -12.65 -10.49
C ALA A 127 -13.31 -11.47 -9.53
N LEU A 128 -12.54 -11.66 -8.45
CA LEU A 128 -12.20 -10.59 -7.49
C LEU A 128 -11.38 -9.48 -8.13
N LEU A 129 -10.43 -9.82 -9.01
CA LEU A 129 -9.66 -8.87 -9.80
C LEU A 129 -10.55 -8.08 -10.79
N LYS A 130 -11.53 -8.72 -11.43
CA LYS A 130 -12.51 -8.03 -12.31
C LYS A 130 -13.42 -7.06 -11.54
N LEU A 131 -13.56 -7.23 -10.24
CA LEU A 131 -14.30 -6.34 -9.36
C LEU A 131 -13.43 -5.21 -8.77
N ASP A 132 -12.14 -5.14 -9.15
CA ASP A 132 -11.15 -4.23 -8.56
C ASP A 132 -11.11 -4.31 -7.02
N SER A 133 -11.39 -5.50 -6.48
CA SER A 133 -11.53 -5.70 -5.03
C SER A 133 -10.24 -6.16 -4.35
N VAL A 134 -9.23 -6.61 -5.10
CA VAL A 134 -7.93 -6.97 -4.53
C VAL A 134 -7.11 -5.70 -4.30
N LEU A 135 -6.77 -5.40 -3.04
CA LEU A 135 -6.04 -4.18 -2.70
C LEU A 135 -4.67 -4.17 -3.38
N GLY A 136 -4.40 -3.11 -4.17
CA GLY A 136 -3.08 -2.90 -4.74
C GLY A 136 -2.79 -3.64 -6.03
N VAL A 137 -3.76 -4.34 -6.63
CA VAL A 137 -3.56 -5.16 -7.83
C VAL A 137 -4.67 -4.88 -8.84
N THR A 138 -4.28 -4.49 -10.06
CA THR A 138 -5.21 -4.34 -11.19
C THR A 138 -5.00 -5.46 -12.19
N GLY A 139 -6.07 -6.18 -12.52
CA GLY A 139 -6.08 -7.13 -13.62
C GLY A 139 -6.54 -6.48 -14.93
N PHE A 140 -5.78 -6.68 -16.01
CA PHE A 140 -6.16 -6.26 -17.35
C PHE A 140 -6.69 -7.46 -18.11
N PHE A 141 -7.94 -7.43 -18.55
CA PHE A 141 -8.61 -8.60 -19.14
C PHE A 141 -8.89 -8.39 -20.63
N LYS A 142 -8.77 -9.47 -21.40
CA LYS A 142 -9.20 -9.53 -22.80
C LYS A 142 -10.73 -9.61 -22.89
N PRO A 143 -11.33 -9.35 -24.07
CA PRO A 143 -12.77 -9.51 -24.28
C PRO A 143 -13.31 -10.92 -24.01
N ASP A 144 -12.48 -11.95 -24.18
CA ASP A 144 -12.83 -13.36 -23.87
C ASP A 144 -12.83 -13.68 -22.37
N GLY A 145 -12.41 -12.72 -21.53
CA GLY A 145 -12.37 -12.84 -20.09
C GLY A 145 -11.07 -13.42 -19.52
N SER A 146 -10.09 -13.77 -20.36
CA SER A 146 -8.73 -14.16 -19.92
C SER A 146 -7.93 -12.95 -19.44
N LEU A 147 -7.04 -13.17 -18.47
CA LEU A 147 -6.16 -12.16 -17.90
C LEU A 147 -5.00 -11.90 -18.87
N GLN A 148 -4.96 -10.70 -19.44
CA GLN A 148 -3.93 -10.26 -20.37
C GLN A 148 -2.66 -9.81 -19.65
N SER A 149 -2.81 -9.10 -18.54
CA SER A 149 -1.70 -8.44 -17.84
C SER A 149 -2.12 -8.12 -16.39
N VAL A 150 -1.16 -7.74 -15.57
CA VAL A 150 -1.39 -7.32 -14.17
C VAL A 150 -0.46 -6.16 -13.86
N GLY A 151 -0.97 -5.17 -13.13
CA GLY A 151 -0.20 -4.08 -12.55
C GLY A 151 -0.40 -3.99 -11.05
N ILE A 152 0.48 -3.28 -10.37
CA ILE A 152 0.40 -3.07 -8.91
C ILE A 152 0.21 -1.58 -8.59
N GLN A 153 -0.16 -1.27 -7.36
CA GLN A 153 -0.39 0.10 -6.91
C GLN A 153 0.28 0.31 -5.55
N CYS A 154 0.47 1.57 -5.14
CA CYS A 154 1.00 1.91 -3.81
C CYS A 154 0.21 1.24 -2.67
N ALA A 155 -1.10 1.05 -2.86
CA ALA A 155 -1.98 0.38 -1.91
C ALA A 155 -1.61 -1.07 -1.60
N LEU A 156 -0.83 -1.76 -2.44
CA LEU A 156 -0.43 -3.16 -2.23
C LEU A 156 0.33 -3.34 -0.91
N CYS A 157 1.39 -2.55 -0.75
CA CYS A 157 2.26 -2.58 0.43
C CYS A 157 1.73 -1.72 1.57
N HIS A 158 0.98 -0.64 1.25
CA HIS A 158 0.59 0.39 2.21
C HIS A 158 -0.92 0.45 2.50
N SER A 159 -1.65 -0.64 2.26
CA SER A 159 -3.02 -0.79 2.76
C SER A 159 -3.22 -2.15 3.40
N THR A 160 -4.13 -2.22 4.36
CA THR A 160 -4.67 -3.48 4.86
C THR A 160 -6.19 -3.38 4.96
N VAL A 161 -6.83 -4.37 5.56
CA VAL A 161 -8.26 -4.35 5.89
C VAL A 161 -8.47 -4.59 7.37
N ASP A 162 -9.64 -4.19 7.87
CA ASP A 162 -10.05 -4.39 9.26
C ASP A 162 -10.48 -5.84 9.59
N ASN A 163 -10.51 -6.73 8.60
CA ASN A 163 -10.95 -8.11 8.70
C ASN A 163 -12.43 -8.27 9.14
N SER A 164 -13.29 -7.27 8.87
CA SER A 164 -14.70 -7.27 9.28
C SER A 164 -15.52 -8.45 8.75
N LEU A 165 -15.13 -9.04 7.62
CA LEU A 165 -15.78 -10.21 7.04
C LEU A 165 -15.07 -11.51 7.43
N THR A 166 -13.76 -11.58 7.20
CA THR A 166 -12.88 -12.68 7.61
C THR A 166 -11.42 -12.22 7.52
N GLN A 167 -10.46 -13.04 7.98
CA GLN A 167 -9.04 -12.70 7.89
C GLN A 167 -8.64 -12.38 6.44
N GLY A 168 -8.14 -11.17 6.22
CA GLY A 168 -7.71 -10.63 4.92
C GLY A 168 -8.85 -10.08 4.04
N ILE A 169 -10.10 -10.10 4.50
CA ILE A 169 -11.25 -9.50 3.79
C ILE A 169 -12.03 -8.57 4.72
N GLY A 170 -12.13 -7.29 4.37
CA GLY A 170 -12.80 -6.29 5.20
C GLY A 170 -12.77 -4.89 4.59
N HIS A 171 -13.07 -3.88 5.40
CA HIS A 171 -13.04 -2.48 4.98
C HIS A 171 -11.59 -2.01 4.84
N ARG A 172 -11.32 -1.32 3.72
CA ARG A 172 -9.98 -0.81 3.39
C ARG A 172 -9.45 0.18 4.43
N LEU A 173 -8.20 -0.03 4.83
CA LEU A 173 -7.42 0.83 5.70
C LEU A 173 -6.18 1.34 4.96
N ASP A 174 -6.29 2.52 4.33
CA ASP A 174 -5.18 3.15 3.60
C ASP A 174 -4.09 3.68 4.52
N GLY A 175 -2.84 3.59 4.06
CA GLY A 175 -1.64 4.10 4.75
C GLY A 175 -1.08 3.14 5.80
N TRP A 176 -1.81 2.09 6.16
CA TRP A 176 -1.35 1.05 7.06
C TRP A 176 -0.39 0.11 6.35
N ALA A 177 0.77 -0.15 6.95
CA ALA A 177 1.70 -1.13 6.39
C ALA A 177 1.07 -2.53 6.35
N ASN A 178 1.07 -3.17 5.18
CA ASN A 178 0.63 -4.54 5.05
C ASN A 178 1.73 -5.49 5.57
N ARG A 179 1.69 -5.77 6.87
CA ARG A 179 2.69 -6.61 7.55
C ARG A 179 2.56 -8.09 7.26
N ASP A 180 1.48 -8.50 6.61
CA ASP A 180 1.26 -9.88 6.20
C ASP A 180 1.76 -10.13 4.77
N LEU A 181 1.94 -9.07 3.97
CA LEU A 181 2.27 -9.18 2.55
C LEU A 181 3.64 -9.84 2.34
N ASN A 182 3.65 -10.98 1.67
CA ASN A 182 4.86 -11.67 1.29
C ASN A 182 5.24 -11.30 -0.15
N VAL A 183 5.85 -10.12 -0.31
CA VAL A 183 6.23 -9.59 -1.63
C VAL A 183 7.15 -10.57 -2.36
N GLY A 184 8.14 -11.12 -1.65
CA GLY A 184 9.11 -12.05 -2.21
C GLY A 184 8.48 -13.29 -2.83
N ASP A 185 7.56 -13.94 -2.13
CA ASP A 185 6.86 -15.11 -2.65
C ASP A 185 5.91 -14.74 -3.81
N ILE A 186 5.24 -13.58 -3.75
CA ILE A 186 4.37 -13.11 -4.84
C ILE A 186 5.18 -12.88 -6.13
N VAL A 187 6.30 -12.14 -6.05
CA VAL A 187 7.18 -11.93 -7.22
C VAL A 187 7.76 -13.26 -7.69
N SER A 188 8.07 -14.17 -6.77
CA SER A 188 8.53 -15.53 -7.07
C SER A 188 7.46 -16.44 -7.70
N LEU A 189 6.23 -15.98 -7.91
CA LEU A 189 5.27 -16.70 -8.77
C LEU A 189 5.52 -16.41 -10.25
N ALA A 190 6.21 -15.31 -10.58
CA ALA A 190 6.46 -14.92 -11.96
C ALA A 190 7.16 -16.04 -12.74
N PRO A 191 6.64 -16.39 -13.93
CA PRO A 191 7.25 -17.37 -14.81
C PRO A 191 8.62 -16.92 -15.33
N ASP A 192 8.78 -15.61 -15.55
CA ASP A 192 10.00 -15.04 -16.09
C ASP A 192 10.60 -14.02 -15.11
N LEU A 193 11.72 -14.36 -14.50
CA LEU A 193 12.50 -13.45 -13.65
C LEU A 193 13.75 -12.94 -14.36
N GLN A 194 13.84 -13.10 -15.70
CA GLN A 194 15.01 -12.68 -16.47
C GLN A 194 15.37 -11.20 -16.27
N PRO A 195 14.43 -10.24 -16.20
CA PRO A 195 14.78 -8.84 -15.96
C PRO A 195 15.60 -8.62 -14.67
N PHE A 196 15.26 -9.33 -13.58
CA PHE A 196 16.05 -9.28 -12.36
C PHE A 196 17.36 -10.05 -12.48
N ALA A 197 17.36 -11.19 -13.17
CA ALA A 197 18.54 -12.02 -13.38
C ALA A 197 19.62 -11.24 -14.16
N ASP A 198 19.23 -10.55 -15.23
CA ASP A 198 20.10 -9.70 -16.04
C ASP A 198 20.66 -8.53 -15.22
N LEU A 199 19.80 -7.84 -14.47
CA LEU A 199 20.18 -6.71 -13.62
C LEU A 199 21.21 -7.12 -12.55
N LEU A 200 20.98 -8.26 -11.89
CA LEU A 200 21.80 -8.76 -10.80
C LEU A 200 23.00 -9.59 -11.28
N GLY A 201 23.04 -9.98 -12.55
CA GLY A 201 24.10 -10.83 -13.11
C GLY A 201 24.11 -12.26 -12.55
N VAL A 202 22.93 -12.81 -12.25
CA VAL A 202 22.73 -14.16 -11.69
C VAL A 202 21.68 -14.93 -12.50
N ASP A 203 21.42 -16.20 -12.18
CA ASP A 203 20.31 -16.95 -12.80
C ASP A 203 18.96 -16.71 -12.10
N GLN A 204 17.86 -17.06 -12.77
CA GLN A 204 16.51 -16.88 -12.24
C GLN A 204 16.24 -17.70 -10.96
N ALA A 205 16.95 -18.82 -10.74
CA ALA A 205 16.79 -19.63 -9.53
C ALA A 205 17.42 -18.93 -8.32
N ALA A 206 18.57 -18.26 -8.51
CA ALA A 206 19.19 -17.41 -7.52
C ALA A 206 18.29 -16.21 -7.17
N VAL A 207 17.69 -15.55 -8.17
CA VAL A 207 16.69 -14.48 -7.92
C VAL A 207 15.55 -15.00 -7.06
N ARG A 208 14.96 -16.15 -7.42
CA ARG A 208 13.85 -16.73 -6.67
C ARG A 208 14.23 -17.06 -5.23
N LYS A 209 15.44 -17.59 -5.00
CA LYS A 209 15.97 -17.86 -3.66
C LYS A 209 16.14 -16.58 -2.83
N VAL A 210 16.60 -15.49 -3.44
CA VAL A 210 16.71 -14.18 -2.78
C VAL A 210 15.33 -13.66 -2.40
N LEU A 211 14.39 -13.62 -3.34
CA LEU A 211 13.02 -13.15 -3.11
C LEU A 211 12.33 -13.94 -1.99
N GLN A 212 12.41 -15.28 -2.03
CA GLN A 212 11.83 -16.16 -1.02
C GLN A 212 12.48 -16.03 0.38
N SER A 213 13.61 -15.33 0.49
CA SER A 213 14.26 -15.08 1.79
C SER A 213 13.71 -13.87 2.56
N TRP A 214 12.90 -13.03 1.92
CA TRP A 214 12.38 -11.81 2.54
C TRP A 214 11.32 -12.11 3.62
N GLY A 215 10.38 -12.99 3.31
CA GLY A 215 9.27 -13.35 4.20
C GLY A 215 8.18 -12.27 4.32
N PRO A 216 7.10 -12.56 5.09
CA PRO A 216 5.96 -11.67 5.24
C PRO A 216 6.32 -10.30 5.82
N GLY A 217 5.73 -9.25 5.28
CA GLY A 217 5.86 -7.88 5.74
C GLY A 217 7.22 -7.23 5.47
N HIS A 218 8.07 -7.86 4.65
CA HIS A 218 9.40 -7.39 4.31
C HIS A 218 9.56 -7.14 2.80
N PHE A 219 10.41 -6.17 2.48
CA PHE A 219 10.77 -5.79 1.11
C PHE A 219 12.19 -5.22 1.10
N ASP A 220 12.97 -5.53 0.07
CA ASP A 220 14.30 -4.98 -0.13
C ASP A 220 14.29 -3.96 -1.28
N ALA A 221 14.07 -2.69 -0.93
CA ALA A 221 14.05 -1.58 -1.88
C ALA A 221 15.43 -1.18 -2.41
N GLU A 222 16.51 -1.78 -1.87
CA GLU A 222 17.88 -1.46 -2.28
C GLU A 222 18.47 -2.56 -3.18
N LEU A 223 17.83 -3.74 -3.27
CA LEU A 223 18.32 -4.87 -4.06
C LEU A 223 18.62 -4.49 -5.52
N ILE A 224 17.75 -3.71 -6.16
CA ILE A 224 17.94 -3.26 -7.55
C ILE A 224 18.97 -2.14 -7.69
N LEU A 225 19.45 -1.57 -6.58
CA LEU A 225 20.44 -0.50 -6.56
C LEU A 225 21.84 -1.01 -6.23
N ASP A 226 21.93 -1.94 -5.27
CA ASP A 226 23.19 -2.38 -4.69
C ASP A 226 23.50 -3.87 -4.82
N GLY A 227 22.50 -4.70 -5.17
CA GLY A 227 22.62 -6.14 -5.35
C GLY A 227 22.86 -6.94 -4.07
N LYS A 228 22.71 -6.35 -2.87
CA LYS A 228 23.07 -6.99 -1.59
C LYS A 228 21.89 -7.67 -0.91
N ALA A 229 21.52 -8.85 -1.42
CA ALA A 229 20.44 -9.67 -0.86
C ALA A 229 20.62 -10.08 0.62
N PHE A 230 21.85 -10.25 1.09
CA PHE A 230 22.16 -10.74 2.44
C PHE A 230 23.15 -9.85 3.18
N ARG A 231 22.90 -9.71 4.47
CA ARG A 231 23.78 -9.05 5.44
C ARG A 231 25.01 -9.91 5.74
N PRO A 232 26.08 -9.34 6.35
CA PRO A 232 27.27 -10.12 6.74
C PRO A 232 27.02 -11.29 7.70
N ASP A 233 25.91 -11.28 8.44
CA ASP A 233 25.48 -12.38 9.31
C ASP A 233 24.69 -13.47 8.57
N GLY A 234 24.54 -13.37 7.26
CA GLY A 234 23.84 -14.32 6.40
C GLY A 234 22.31 -14.16 6.40
N LYS A 235 21.75 -13.20 7.13
CA LYS A 235 20.30 -12.92 7.11
C LYS A 235 19.94 -12.04 5.94
N THR A 236 18.66 -12.09 5.53
CA THR A 236 18.12 -11.20 4.48
C THR A 236 18.39 -9.72 4.80
N SER A 237 18.67 -8.94 3.76
CA SER A 237 18.76 -7.47 3.83
C SER A 237 17.40 -6.79 3.79
N ALA A 238 16.33 -7.51 3.41
CA ALA A 238 14.99 -6.96 3.34
C ALA A 238 14.56 -6.37 4.68
N VAL A 239 13.95 -5.20 4.62
CA VAL A 239 13.44 -4.48 5.78
C VAL A 239 11.94 -4.58 5.84
N LEU A 240 11.41 -4.35 7.04
CA LEU A 240 9.98 -4.24 7.30
C LEU A 240 9.32 -3.19 6.37
N ILE A 241 8.15 -3.46 5.79
CA ILE A 241 7.40 -2.44 5.03
C ILE A 241 6.99 -1.28 5.97
N PRO A 242 7.43 -0.03 5.78
CA PRO A 242 7.12 1.05 6.71
C PRO A 242 5.64 1.47 6.64
N PRO A 243 5.08 2.05 7.72
CA PRO A 243 3.78 2.71 7.63
C PRO A 243 3.86 3.89 6.65
N ALA A 244 2.75 4.22 5.98
CA ALA A 244 2.60 5.46 5.24
C ALA A 244 1.66 6.45 5.97
N PHE A 245 0.92 5.99 6.98
CA PHE A 245 0.10 6.82 7.86
C PHE A 245 0.91 7.36 9.06
N GLY A 246 0.48 8.49 9.60
CA GLY A 246 0.98 8.99 10.89
C GLY A 246 2.39 9.60 10.85
N LEU A 247 2.97 9.81 9.67
CA LEU A 247 4.34 10.32 9.52
C LEU A 247 4.46 11.84 9.36
N ALA A 248 3.42 12.59 9.74
CA ALA A 248 3.47 14.04 9.75
C ALA A 248 4.56 14.52 10.71
N GLY A 249 5.50 15.33 10.21
CA GLY A 249 6.64 15.85 11.00
C GLY A 249 7.83 14.90 11.10
N VAL A 250 7.76 13.69 10.54
CA VAL A 250 8.94 12.85 10.30
C VAL A 250 9.60 13.34 9.01
N ASN A 251 10.93 13.40 8.94
CA ASN A 251 11.66 13.87 7.75
C ASN A 251 12.26 12.73 6.91
N LEU A 252 12.51 11.57 7.54
CA LEU A 252 13.10 10.39 6.92
C LEU A 252 12.15 9.21 7.16
N HIS A 253 11.42 8.81 6.12
CA HIS A 253 10.16 8.06 6.26
C HIS A 253 10.31 6.53 6.18
N THR A 254 11.51 6.01 5.92
CA THR A 254 11.80 4.57 5.94
C THR A 254 12.58 4.13 7.16
N TRP A 255 12.61 2.81 7.41
CA TRP A 255 13.43 2.23 8.49
C TRP A 255 14.93 2.47 8.31
N THR A 256 15.38 2.71 7.08
CA THR A 256 16.78 3.05 6.76
C THR A 256 17.08 4.54 6.96
N GLY A 257 16.08 5.37 7.25
CA GLY A 257 16.28 6.79 7.53
C GLY A 257 16.68 7.60 6.30
N TRP A 258 16.09 7.30 5.15
CA TRP A 258 16.37 7.97 3.88
C TRP A 258 15.08 8.56 3.32
N GLY A 259 15.16 9.69 2.61
CA GLY A 259 14.05 10.25 1.80
C GLY A 259 12.81 10.76 2.56
N SER A 260 12.15 11.78 1.99
CA SER A 260 10.81 12.21 2.41
C SER A 260 9.71 11.32 1.80
N VAL A 261 8.45 11.44 2.23
CA VAL A 261 7.31 10.76 1.56
C VAL A 261 7.27 11.04 0.06
N THR A 262 7.43 12.31 -0.35
CA THR A 262 7.40 12.67 -1.78
C THR A 262 8.54 12.02 -2.55
N TYR A 263 9.73 11.94 -1.94
CA TYR A 263 10.87 11.24 -2.52
C TYR A 263 10.55 9.75 -2.71
N TRP A 264 10.04 9.08 -1.67
CA TRP A 264 9.69 7.66 -1.74
C TRP A 264 8.55 7.36 -2.68
N ASN A 265 7.55 8.24 -2.78
CA ASN A 265 6.48 8.08 -3.77
C ASN A 265 7.04 8.07 -5.19
N ALA A 266 7.99 8.97 -5.49
CA ALA A 266 8.64 8.99 -6.81
C ALA A 266 9.58 7.79 -7.00
N PHE A 267 10.39 7.46 -5.99
CA PHE A 267 11.32 6.32 -6.03
C PHE A 267 10.58 5.01 -6.24
N VAL A 268 9.57 4.72 -5.41
CA VAL A 268 8.78 3.48 -5.47
C VAL A 268 7.98 3.40 -6.76
N ALA A 269 7.26 4.47 -7.15
CA ALA A 269 6.44 4.42 -8.36
C ALA A 269 7.26 4.18 -9.63
N ASN A 270 8.48 4.74 -9.74
CA ASN A 270 9.30 4.62 -10.94
C ASN A 270 10.22 3.39 -10.92
N LEU A 271 10.89 3.12 -9.80
CA LEU A 271 11.95 2.12 -9.73
C LEU A 271 11.44 0.78 -9.18
N GLU A 272 10.77 0.78 -8.02
CA GLU A 272 10.37 -0.46 -7.34
C GLU A 272 9.10 -1.09 -7.92
N MET A 273 8.11 -0.25 -8.24
CA MET A 273 6.92 -0.66 -8.97
C MET A 273 7.20 -0.79 -10.47
N HIS A 274 8.33 -0.29 -10.98
CA HIS A 274 8.64 -0.26 -12.42
C HIS A 274 7.60 0.50 -13.27
N GLY A 275 7.01 1.56 -12.71
CA GLY A 275 6.14 2.47 -13.45
C GLY A 275 6.92 3.34 -14.44
N LYS A 276 6.21 3.88 -15.44
CA LYS A 276 6.76 4.77 -16.43
C LYS A 276 6.91 6.19 -15.89
N GLY A 277 8.14 6.65 -15.84
CA GLY A 277 8.49 8.02 -15.58
C GLY A 277 9.99 8.19 -15.44
N ASN A 278 10.40 9.34 -14.93
CA ASN A 278 11.81 9.64 -14.69
C ASN A 278 12.03 9.82 -13.20
N PHE A 279 13.02 9.11 -12.68
CA PHE A 279 13.54 9.33 -11.34
C PHE A 279 15.00 9.76 -11.43
N PHE A 280 15.36 10.81 -10.69
CA PHE A 280 16.73 11.31 -10.65
C PHE A 280 17.15 11.56 -9.21
N ASP A 281 18.26 10.95 -8.84
CA ASP A 281 18.96 11.21 -7.58
C ASP A 281 20.46 10.98 -7.80
N SER A 282 21.25 12.05 -7.80
CA SER A 282 22.70 11.98 -8.00
C SER A 282 23.43 11.19 -6.92
N ARG A 283 22.80 10.92 -5.76
CA ARG A 283 23.38 10.08 -4.71
C ARG A 283 23.44 8.60 -5.12
N LEU A 284 22.62 8.18 -6.09
CA LEU A 284 22.64 6.83 -6.63
C LEU A 284 23.81 6.59 -7.61
N ASP A 285 24.43 7.66 -8.13
CA ASP A 285 25.67 7.62 -8.90
C ASP A 285 26.90 7.49 -7.98
N ASN A 286 26.87 6.46 -7.15
CA ASN A 286 27.96 6.11 -6.24
C ASN A 286 28.21 4.61 -6.35
N ALA A 287 29.11 4.21 -7.26
CA ALA A 287 29.41 2.80 -7.52
C ALA A 287 29.91 2.01 -6.30
N ALA A 288 30.47 2.68 -5.28
CA ALA A 288 30.88 2.01 -4.04
C ALA A 288 29.68 1.61 -3.16
N GLN A 289 28.60 2.39 -3.22
CA GLN A 289 27.39 2.16 -2.43
C GLN A 289 26.31 1.41 -3.22
N PHE A 290 26.04 1.87 -4.45
CA PHE A 290 25.00 1.42 -5.37
C PHE A 290 25.59 0.98 -6.72
N PRO A 291 26.37 -0.11 -6.76
CA PRO A 291 27.05 -0.57 -7.97
C PRO A 291 26.13 -0.94 -9.14
N ILE A 292 24.83 -1.18 -8.92
CA ILE A 292 23.87 -1.45 -10.00
C ILE A 292 23.31 -0.13 -10.52
N ALA A 293 22.87 0.77 -9.64
CA ALA A 293 22.29 2.06 -10.03
C ALA A 293 23.29 3.01 -10.72
N ALA A 294 24.60 2.87 -10.42
CA ALA A 294 25.66 3.70 -10.99
C ALA A 294 26.21 3.21 -12.36
N LYS A 295 25.60 2.18 -12.97
CA LYS A 295 25.97 1.67 -14.31
C LYS A 295 25.17 2.35 -15.41
#